data_AF-A0A955I6I3-F1
#
_entry.id   AF-A0A955I6I3-F1
#
_cell.length_a   1.000
_cell.length_b   1.000
_cell.length_c   1.000
_cell.angle_alpha   90.00
_cell.angle_beta   90.00
_cell.angle_gamma   90.00
#
_symmetry.space_group_name_H-M   'P 1'
#
loop_
_entity.id
_entity.type
_entity.pdbx_description
1 polymer ?
#
loop_
_entity_poly.entity_id
_entity_poly.type
_entity_poly.pdbx_seq_one_letter_code
_entity_poly.pdbx_strand_id
1 'polypeptide(L)'
;MRGNHDEAYKQFFKHSHLRHYFGPLKYETYKETMTPEAHQWYIRTPIYIESDDWIAVHAGLEPGNDPADTAKKILMNIRTWDELGIDLDDLDNPPWHSLYRESKKVIYGHWAQQ
;
A
#
# COMPACT_ATOMS: atom_id res chain seq x y z
N MET A 1 -8.09 3.38 2.31
CA MET A 1 -7.16 2.33 2.81
C MET A 1 -5.77 2.91 2.86
N ARG A 2 -4.89 2.36 3.68
CA ARG A 2 -3.52 2.85 3.84
C ARG A 2 -2.65 2.37 2.67
N GLY A 3 -2.04 3.31 1.97
CA GLY A 3 -1.07 3.08 0.90
C GLY A 3 0.39 3.20 1.33
N ASN A 4 1.29 3.09 0.36
CA ASN A 4 2.73 3.10 0.59
C ASN A 4 3.24 4.42 1.19
N HIS A 5 2.78 5.58 0.70
CA HIS A 5 3.16 6.87 1.27
C HIS A 5 2.66 7.05 2.71
N ASP A 6 1.48 6.50 3.02
CA ASP A 6 0.89 6.56 4.34
C ASP A 6 1.66 5.67 5.33
N GLU A 7 2.05 4.47 4.90
CA GLU A 7 2.90 3.59 5.68
C GLU A 7 4.28 4.21 5.91
N ALA A 8 4.88 4.84 4.91
CA ALA A 8 6.16 5.53 5.05
C ALA A 8 6.08 6.67 6.08
N TYR A 9 5.00 7.48 6.06
CA TYR A 9 4.76 8.50 7.09
C TYR A 9 4.61 7.88 8.48
N LYS A 10 3.87 6.77 8.61
CA LYS A 10 3.71 6.06 9.89
C LYS A 10 5.05 5.58 10.46
N GLN A 11 5.92 5.01 9.62
CA GLN A 11 7.26 4.60 10.02
C GLN A 11 8.11 5.81 10.43
N PHE A 12 8.08 6.89 9.63
CA PHE A 12 8.73 8.14 9.99
C PHE A 12 8.26 8.67 11.35
N PHE A 13 6.95 8.74 11.59
CA PHE A 13 6.40 9.28 12.85
C PHE A 13 6.91 8.49 14.05
N LYS A 14 6.87 7.14 13.97
CA LYS A 14 7.37 6.22 15.00
C LYS A 14 8.87 6.41 15.28
N HIS A 15 9.66 6.64 14.23
CA HIS A 15 11.11 6.77 14.30
C HIS A 15 11.60 8.22 14.22
N SER A 16 10.72 9.20 14.43
CA SER A 16 11.04 10.63 14.24
C SER A 16 12.07 11.18 15.25
N HIS A 17 12.45 10.38 16.26
CA HIS A 17 13.58 10.66 17.14
C HIS A 17 14.94 10.33 16.48
N LEU A 18 14.96 9.51 15.43
CA LEU A 18 16.12 9.15 14.60
C LEU A 18 16.22 9.99 13.31
N ARG A 19 15.50 11.12 13.28
CA ARG A 19 15.19 11.99 12.12
C ARG A 19 16.35 12.41 11.23
N HIS A 20 17.59 12.47 11.75
CA HIS A 20 18.74 12.99 11.00
C HIS A 20 19.13 12.13 9.77
N TYR A 21 18.56 10.93 9.62
CA TYR A 21 19.03 9.97 8.62
C TYR A 21 17.99 9.54 7.56
N PHE A 22 16.67 9.75 7.72
CA PHE A 22 15.70 8.93 6.93
C PHE A 22 14.35 9.57 6.49
N GLY A 23 14.10 10.87 6.66
CA GLY A 23 12.78 11.45 6.32
C GLY A 23 12.79 12.47 5.18
N PRO A 24 11.92 12.37 4.15
CA PRO A 24 11.69 13.50 3.24
C PRO A 24 11.04 14.66 4.01
N LEU A 25 11.47 15.90 3.73
CA LEU A 25 11.04 17.14 4.41
C LEU A 25 9.51 17.26 4.57
N LYS A 26 8.74 16.74 3.60
CA LYS A 26 7.26 16.73 3.65
C LYS A 26 6.68 16.04 4.89
N TYR A 27 7.33 15.01 5.43
CA TYR A 27 6.82 14.29 6.60
C TYR A 27 7.04 15.03 7.92
N GLU A 28 8.04 15.92 7.98
CA GLU A 28 8.22 16.83 9.11
C GLU A 28 7.08 17.83 9.17
N THR A 29 6.76 18.46 8.03
CA THR A 29 5.61 19.36 7.93
C THR A 29 4.33 18.66 8.36
N TYR A 30 4.05 17.45 7.87
CA TYR A 30 2.85 16.72 8.28
C TYR A 30 2.82 16.43 9.78
N LYS A 31 3.95 16.04 10.38
CA LYS A 31 4.02 15.79 11.83
C LYS A 31 3.73 17.05 12.64
N GLU A 32 4.22 18.20 12.19
CA GLU A 32 4.06 19.48 12.89
C GLU A 32 2.65 20.06 12.73
N THR A 33 2.02 19.87 11.57
CA THR A 33 0.72 20.49 11.27
C THR A 33 -0.48 19.58 11.55
N MET A 34 -0.29 18.26 11.64
CA MET A 34 -1.39 17.30 11.80
C MET A 34 -1.84 17.22 13.27
N THR A 35 -3.15 17.33 13.51
CA THR A 35 -3.70 17.19 14.86
C THR A 35 -3.56 15.74 15.36
N PRO A 36 -3.53 15.53 16.69
CA PRO A 36 -3.52 14.17 17.26
C PRO A 36 -4.66 13.30 16.74
N GLU A 37 -5.86 13.86 16.57
CA GLU A 37 -7.05 13.16 16.09
C GLU A 37 -6.89 12.72 14.63
N ALA A 38 -6.40 13.61 13.77
CA ALA A 38 -6.12 13.30 12.37
C ALA A 38 -5.04 12.22 12.26
N HIS A 39 -3.98 12.31 13.08
CA HIS A 39 -2.95 11.29 13.15
C HIS A 39 -3.51 9.94 13.61
N GLN A 40 -4.34 9.91 14.66
CA GLN A 40 -4.98 8.68 15.14
C GLN A 40 -5.91 8.05 14.12
N TRP A 41 -6.73 8.84 13.44
CA TRP A 41 -7.58 8.38 12.35
C TRP A 41 -6.74 7.72 11.24
N TYR A 42 -5.65 8.39 10.86
CA TYR A 42 -4.79 7.94 9.78
C TYR A 42 -4.09 6.60 10.08
N ILE A 43 -3.48 6.45 11.26
CA ILE A 43 -2.76 5.21 11.61
C ILE A 43 -3.68 4.00 11.78
N ARG A 44 -4.97 4.21 12.06
CA ARG A 44 -6.00 3.16 12.20
C ARG A 44 -6.58 2.71 10.86
N THR A 45 -6.35 3.46 9.78
CA THR A 45 -6.85 3.10 8.46
C THR A 45 -6.34 1.69 8.07
N PRO A 46 -7.23 0.79 7.64
CA PRO A 46 -6.86 -0.58 7.28
C PRO A 46 -6.06 -0.62 5.97
N ILE A 47 -5.29 -1.67 5.76
CA ILE A 47 -4.47 -1.89 4.56
C ILE A 47 -5.26 -2.42 3.37
N TYR A 48 -6.35 -3.14 3.65
CA TYR A 48 -7.38 -3.55 2.69
C TYR A 48 -8.74 -3.55 3.39
N ILE A 49 -9.82 -3.54 2.63
CA ILE A 49 -11.18 -3.78 3.12
C ILE A 49 -11.75 -4.91 2.27
N GLU A 50 -12.36 -5.89 2.92
CA GLU A 50 -12.93 -7.05 2.26
C GLU A 50 -14.42 -7.15 2.54
N SER A 51 -15.16 -7.47 1.49
CA SER A 51 -16.59 -7.80 1.51
C SER A 51 -16.80 -9.16 0.84
N ASP A 52 -18.05 -9.59 0.75
CA ASP A 52 -18.42 -10.85 0.11
C ASP A 52 -18.16 -10.78 -1.41
N ASP A 53 -18.44 -9.64 -2.04
CA ASP A 53 -18.36 -9.46 -3.50
C ASP A 53 -17.10 -8.74 -3.99
N TRP A 54 -16.42 -8.02 -3.10
CA TRP A 54 -15.32 -7.14 -3.49
C TRP A 54 -14.22 -7.02 -2.44
N ILE A 55 -13.04 -6.68 -2.94
CA ILE A 55 -11.85 -6.34 -2.17
C ILE A 55 -11.44 -4.94 -2.59
N ALA A 56 -11.24 -4.06 -1.61
CA ALA A 56 -10.58 -2.80 -1.84
C ALA A 56 -9.15 -2.90 -1.27
N VAL A 57 -8.16 -2.45 -2.04
CA VAL A 57 -6.75 -2.42 -1.64
C VAL A 57 -6.05 -1.20 -2.27
N HIS A 58 -4.92 -0.75 -1.73
CA HIS A 58 -4.22 0.42 -2.28
C HIS A 58 -3.64 0.17 -3.68
N ALA A 59 -2.80 -0.87 -3.84
CA ALA A 59 -2.11 -1.14 -5.11
C ALA A 59 -2.62 -2.39 -5.83
N GLY A 60 -2.83 -3.47 -5.11
CA GLY A 60 -3.27 -4.75 -5.66
C GLY A 60 -3.03 -5.86 -4.67
N LEU A 61 -3.04 -7.10 -5.13
CA LEU A 61 -2.72 -8.26 -4.31
C LEU A 61 -1.93 -9.29 -5.14
N GLU A 62 -1.39 -10.29 -4.45
CA GLU A 62 -0.71 -11.40 -5.10
C GLU A 62 -1.71 -12.26 -5.89
N PRO A 63 -1.53 -12.48 -7.21
CA PRO A 63 -2.46 -13.29 -7.99
C PRO A 63 -2.63 -14.70 -7.40
N GLY A 64 -3.87 -15.10 -7.14
CA GLY A 64 -4.22 -16.41 -6.60
C GLY A 64 -4.27 -16.50 -5.07
N ASN A 65 -3.92 -15.42 -4.35
CA ASN A 65 -3.98 -15.39 -2.89
C ASN A 65 -5.06 -14.44 -2.38
N ASP A 66 -5.55 -14.68 -1.16
CA ASP A 66 -6.39 -13.74 -0.45
C ASP A 66 -5.57 -12.54 0.08
N PRO A 67 -6.19 -11.37 0.31
CA PRO A 67 -5.50 -10.20 0.86
C PRO A 67 -4.86 -10.47 2.23
N ALA A 68 -5.41 -11.39 3.01
CA ALA A 68 -4.88 -11.81 4.30
C ALA A 68 -3.55 -12.58 4.18
N ASP A 69 -3.37 -13.33 3.09
CA ASP A 69 -2.18 -14.13 2.81
C ASP A 69 -1.15 -13.38 1.96
N THR A 70 -1.56 -12.28 1.34
CA THR A 70 -0.67 -11.42 0.55
C THR A 70 0.26 -10.59 1.45
N ALA A 71 1.55 -10.61 1.15
CA ALA A 71 2.53 -9.81 1.88
C ALA A 71 2.21 -8.30 1.81
N LYS A 72 2.35 -7.60 2.94
CA LYS A 72 2.04 -6.16 3.03
C LYS A 72 2.75 -5.31 1.97
N LYS A 73 4.01 -5.63 1.63
CA LYS A 73 4.78 -4.95 0.57
C LYS A 73 4.03 -4.99 -0.76
N ILE A 74 3.45 -6.13 -1.11
CA ILE A 74 2.69 -6.35 -2.35
C ILE A 74 1.43 -5.49 -2.33
N LEU A 75 0.62 -5.58 -1.26
CA LEU A 75 -0.64 -4.83 -1.12
C LEU A 75 -0.51 -3.31 -1.35
N MET A 76 0.67 -2.76 -1.02
CA MET A 76 0.94 -1.33 -1.08
C MET A 76 1.73 -0.87 -2.30
N ASN A 77 2.36 -1.76 -3.07
CA ASN A 77 3.31 -1.35 -4.13
C ASN A 77 3.17 -2.10 -5.46
N ILE A 78 2.37 -3.16 -5.54
CA ILE A 78 2.29 -3.97 -6.78
C ILE A 78 1.75 -3.18 -7.97
N ARG A 79 2.43 -3.31 -9.11
CA ARG A 79 2.00 -2.84 -10.43
C ARG A 79 2.10 -3.99 -11.44
N THR A 80 3.26 -4.63 -11.48
CA THR A 80 3.52 -5.83 -12.28
C THR A 80 3.87 -7.01 -11.37
N TRP A 81 3.87 -8.22 -11.93
CA TRP A 81 4.07 -9.45 -11.17
C TRP A 81 5.07 -10.39 -11.85
N ASP A 82 6.13 -10.72 -11.12
CA ASP A 82 7.25 -11.58 -11.55
C ASP A 82 7.11 -13.04 -11.09
N GLU A 83 5.92 -13.44 -10.62
CA GLU A 83 5.62 -14.75 -10.01
C GLU A 83 6.27 -15.01 -8.63
N LEU A 84 7.18 -14.16 -8.18
CA LEU A 84 7.97 -14.36 -6.95
C LEU A 84 7.77 -13.25 -5.90
N GLY A 85 7.13 -12.14 -6.28
CA GLY A 85 6.95 -10.95 -5.45
C GLY A 85 8.25 -10.18 -5.16
N ILE A 86 9.30 -10.39 -5.96
CA ILE A 86 10.61 -9.76 -5.77
C ILE A 86 10.58 -8.36 -6.37
N ASP A 87 10.29 -8.27 -7.67
CA ASP A 87 10.06 -7.04 -8.41
C ASP A 87 8.56 -6.83 -8.69
N LEU A 88 8.09 -5.63 -8.36
CA LEU A 88 6.68 -5.25 -8.40
C LEU A 88 6.41 -4.07 -9.35
N ASP A 89 7.45 -3.55 -10.01
CA ASP A 89 7.42 -2.33 -10.85
C ASP A 89 8.34 -2.45 -12.08
N ASP A 90 8.51 -3.67 -12.59
CA ASP A 90 9.20 -3.92 -13.85
C ASP A 90 8.18 -4.07 -14.98
N LEU A 91 8.27 -3.21 -16.00
CA LEU A 91 7.35 -3.18 -17.14
C LEU A 91 7.50 -4.37 -18.10
N ASP A 92 8.60 -5.13 -18.01
CA ASP A 92 8.76 -6.38 -18.76
C ASP A 92 7.89 -7.51 -18.17
N ASN A 93 7.46 -7.36 -16.91
CA ASN A 93 6.52 -8.28 -16.27
C ASN A 93 5.06 -7.90 -16.55
N PRO A 94 4.13 -8.88 -16.59
CA PRO A 94 2.73 -8.60 -16.82
C PRO A 94 2.12 -7.73 -15.69
N PRO A 95 1.15 -6.84 -16.01
CA PRO A 95 0.32 -6.18 -15.02
C PRO A 95 -0.33 -7.20 -14.08
N TRP A 96 -0.26 -7.02 -12.77
CA TRP A 96 -0.73 -8.02 -11.81
C TRP A 96 -2.22 -8.39 -12.02
N HIS A 97 -3.05 -7.38 -12.32
CA HIS A 97 -4.49 -7.56 -12.52
C HIS A 97 -4.81 -8.41 -13.75
N SER A 98 -3.88 -8.52 -14.70
CA SER A 98 -4.05 -9.38 -15.89
C SER A 98 -3.91 -10.87 -15.54
N LEU A 99 -3.33 -11.18 -14.38
CA LEU A 99 -3.15 -12.54 -13.85
C LEU A 99 -4.19 -12.92 -12.80
N TYR A 100 -4.97 -11.96 -12.29
CA TYR A 100 -6.02 -12.23 -11.32
C TYR A 100 -7.16 -13.05 -11.94
N ARG A 101 -7.57 -14.14 -11.27
CA ARG A 101 -8.59 -15.09 -11.76
C ARG A 101 -9.72 -15.37 -10.78
N GLU A 102 -9.66 -14.78 -9.59
CA GLU A 102 -10.68 -15.02 -8.55
C GLU A 102 -11.99 -14.30 -8.86
N SER A 103 -13.06 -14.71 -8.17
CA SER A 103 -14.42 -14.22 -8.42
C SER A 103 -14.70 -12.83 -7.84
N LYS A 104 -14.02 -12.43 -6.75
CA LYS A 104 -14.25 -11.15 -6.10
C LYS A 104 -13.73 -9.99 -6.95
N LYS A 105 -14.48 -8.90 -7.02
CA LYS A 105 -14.02 -7.70 -7.72
C LYS A 105 -12.95 -6.97 -6.91
N VAL A 106 -11.80 -6.69 -7.51
CA VAL A 106 -10.75 -5.90 -6.86
C VAL A 106 -10.83 -4.44 -7.28
N ILE A 107 -10.91 -3.54 -6.30
CA ILE A 107 -10.86 -2.08 -6.47
C ILE A 107 -9.51 -1.61 -5.93
N TYR A 108 -8.69 -1.05 -6.81
CA TYR A 108 -7.32 -0.64 -6.49
C TYR A 108 -6.95 0.68 -7.18
N GLY A 109 -5.81 1.24 -6.78
CA GLY A 109 -5.23 2.45 -7.35
C GLY A 109 -3.71 2.31 -7.47
N HIS A 110 -2.98 3.29 -6.95
CA HIS A 110 -1.51 3.37 -6.94
C HIS A 110 -0.84 3.58 -8.31
N TRP A 111 -1.23 2.83 -9.34
CA TRP A 111 -0.60 2.89 -10.65
C TRP A 111 -1.24 3.97 -11.54
N ALA A 112 -0.76 5.21 -11.40
CA ALA A 112 -1.33 6.39 -12.08
C ALA A 112 -1.09 6.45 -13.61
N GLN A 113 -0.39 5.47 -14.20
CA GLN A 113 -0.09 5.40 -15.64
C GLN A 113 -1.06 4.50 -16.42
N GLN A 114 -2.06 3.94 -15.75
CA GLN A 114 -3.12 3.15 -16.37
C GLN A 114 -4.11 4.00 -17.17
#